data_AF-A0A1G1EDH7-F1
#
_entry.id   AF-A0A1G1EDH7-F1
#
_cell.length_a   1.000
_cell.length_b   1.000
_cell.length_c   1.000
_cell.angle_alpha   90.00
_cell.angle_beta   90.00
_cell.angle_gamma   90.00
#
_symmetry.space_group_name_H-M   'P 1'
#
loop_
_entity.id
_entity.type
_entity.pdbx_description
1 polymer ?
#
loop_
_entity_poly.entity_id
_entity_poly.type
_entity_poly.pdbx_seq_one_letter_code
_entity_poly.pdbx_strand_id
1 'polypeptide(L)'
;MQNYEFIKGIEDLGAIVVVDELCTGARYCWNPVDTSIDTDPLEAISKRYLNGFPCARMVPPTDRINQVVGLAKEYRVKGVINQVIRNCAPIAHDQPLLAEKLKENGVPVIELDLEYGEGFSGQIRTRVEAFLEKFIEM
;
A
#
# COMPACT_ATOMS: atom_id res chain seq x y z
N MET A 1 8.35 -11.98 -5.32
CA MET A 1 8.12 -10.61 -4.82
C MET A 1 8.94 -10.44 -3.55
N GLN A 2 10.10 -9.80 -3.63
CA GLN A 2 11.02 -9.65 -2.50
C GLN A 2 10.69 -8.38 -1.70
N ASN A 3 9.46 -8.31 -1.16
CA ASN A 3 9.01 -7.13 -0.40
C ASN A 3 9.94 -6.80 0.78
N TYR A 4 10.58 -7.83 1.35
CA TYR A 4 11.50 -7.67 2.47
C TYR A 4 12.75 -6.85 2.10
N GLU A 5 13.33 -7.04 0.90
CA GLU A 5 14.50 -6.27 0.47
C GLU A 5 14.13 -4.81 0.23
N PHE A 6 12.93 -4.56 -0.30
CA PHE A 6 12.44 -3.21 -0.55
C PHE A 6 12.17 -2.46 0.75
N ILE A 7 11.45 -3.09 1.69
CA ILE A 7 11.19 -2.54 3.02
C ILE A 7 12.51 -2.29 3.75
N LYS A 8 13.40 -3.30 3.79
CA LYS A 8 14.73 -3.15 4.39
C LYS A 8 15.51 -2.01 3.77
N GLY A 9 15.48 -1.87 2.44
CA GLY A 9 16.16 -0.78 1.74
C GLY A 9 15.66 0.61 2.14
N ILE A 10 14.35 0.76 2.40
CA ILE A 10 13.78 2.00 2.96
C ILE A 10 14.26 2.20 4.40
N GLU A 11 14.24 1.16 5.22
CA GLU A 11 14.61 1.24 6.64
C GLU A 11 16.11 1.52 6.84
N ASP A 12 16.97 1.00 5.97
CA ASP A 12 18.40 1.26 5.93
C ASP A 12 18.71 2.76 5.62
N LEU A 13 17.73 3.52 5.10
CA LEU A 13 17.81 4.97 4.91
C LEU A 13 17.35 5.78 6.14
N GLY A 14 17.05 5.11 7.26
CA GLY A 14 16.64 5.75 8.51
C GLY A 14 15.13 6.02 8.63
N ALA A 15 14.33 5.50 7.71
CA ALA A 15 12.87 5.49 7.83
C ALA A 15 12.38 4.23 8.57
N ILE A 16 11.08 4.19 8.90
CA ILE A 16 10.42 3.01 9.44
C ILE A 16 9.12 2.77 8.67
N VAL A 17 8.94 1.55 8.15
CA VAL A 17 7.71 1.18 7.45
C VAL A 17 6.69 0.71 8.49
N VAL A 18 5.79 1.60 8.88
CA VAL A 18 4.81 1.34 9.96
C VAL A 18 3.60 0.52 9.50
N VAL A 19 3.28 0.55 8.21
CA VAL A 19 2.14 -0.12 7.61
C VAL A 19 2.36 -0.31 6.12
N ASP A 20 1.79 -1.37 5.55
CA ASP A 20 1.82 -1.65 4.11
C ASP A 20 0.41 -1.93 3.57
N GLU A 21 0.29 -1.89 2.24
CA GLU A 21 -0.93 -2.25 1.52
C GLU A 21 -0.61 -3.23 0.38
N LEU A 22 0.32 -4.16 0.62
CA LEU A 22 0.81 -5.06 -0.40
C LEU A 22 -0.10 -6.29 -0.51
N CYS A 23 -0.26 -6.81 -1.73
CA CYS A 23 -1.01 -8.05 -1.99
C CYS A 23 -0.49 -9.25 -1.18
N THR A 24 0.80 -9.24 -0.83
CA THR A 24 1.47 -10.28 -0.03
C THR A 24 1.94 -9.75 1.33
N GLY A 25 1.37 -8.63 1.78
CA GLY A 25 1.62 -8.04 3.10
C GLY A 25 0.31 -7.93 3.87
N ALA A 26 0.05 -6.76 4.45
CA ALA A 26 -1.07 -6.55 5.35
C ALA A 26 -2.44 -6.87 4.73
N ARG A 27 -2.61 -6.63 3.42
CA ARG A 27 -3.85 -6.94 2.69
C ARG A 27 -4.27 -8.41 2.82
N TYR A 28 -3.30 -9.32 2.75
CA TYR A 28 -3.56 -10.76 2.82
C TYR A 28 -3.90 -11.20 4.25
N CYS A 29 -3.25 -10.61 5.24
CA CYS A 29 -3.34 -11.02 6.64
C CYS A 29 -4.52 -10.40 7.39
N TRP A 30 -4.99 -9.22 6.98
CA TRP A 30 -6.11 -8.55 7.65
C TRP A 30 -7.49 -9.13 7.32
N ASN A 31 -8.48 -8.79 8.14
CA ASN A 31 -9.90 -9.12 7.99
C ASN A 31 -10.19 -10.64 7.91
N PRO A 32 -9.82 -11.44 8.93
CA PRO A 32 -9.94 -12.91 8.93
C PRO A 32 -11.36 -13.40 8.57
N VAL A 33 -11.45 -14.65 8.10
CA VAL A 33 -12.76 -15.28 7.86
C VAL A 33 -13.53 -15.30 9.18
N ASP A 34 -14.83 -14.97 9.14
CA ASP A 34 -15.70 -15.16 10.28
C ASP A 34 -15.87 -16.66 10.57
N THR A 35 -15.44 -17.08 11.77
CA THR A 35 -15.49 -18.47 12.23
C THR A 35 -16.56 -18.72 13.29
N SER A 36 -17.54 -17.81 13.40
CA SER A 36 -18.67 -17.96 14.31
C SER A 36 -19.51 -19.19 13.98
N ILE A 37 -20.03 -19.87 15.01
CA ILE A 37 -20.76 -21.14 14.88
C ILE A 37 -22.01 -21.03 13.99
N ASP A 38 -22.66 -19.87 14.01
CA ASP A 38 -23.92 -19.62 13.28
C ASP A 38 -23.72 -19.08 11.86
N THR A 39 -22.48 -18.91 11.40
CA THR A 39 -22.16 -18.38 10.07
C THR A 39 -21.94 -19.53 9.08
N ASP A 40 -22.63 -19.51 7.93
CA ASP A 40 -22.36 -20.45 6.85
C ASP A 40 -20.90 -20.29 6.34
N PRO A 41 -20.06 -21.35 6.37
CA PRO A 41 -18.66 -21.23 5.99
C PRO A 41 -18.44 -20.74 4.55
N LEU A 42 -19.30 -21.12 3.62
CA LEU A 42 -19.19 -20.67 2.22
C LEU A 42 -19.50 -19.18 2.10
N GLU A 43 -20.55 -18.71 2.79
CA GLU A 43 -20.86 -17.29 2.89
C GLU A 43 -19.71 -16.51 3.56
N ALA A 44 -19.14 -17.02 4.66
CA ALA A 44 -18.02 -16.36 5.37
C ALA A 44 -16.79 -16.19 4.48
N ILE A 45 -16.38 -17.26 3.77
CA ILE A 45 -15.26 -17.23 2.84
C ILE A 45 -15.54 -16.27 1.69
N SER A 46 -16.76 -16.30 1.12
CA SER A 46 -17.17 -15.43 0.02
C SER A 46 -17.14 -13.96 0.43
N LYS A 47 -17.63 -13.64 1.64
CA LYS A 47 -17.58 -12.29 2.22
C LYS A 47 -16.14 -11.81 2.41
N ARG A 48 -15.24 -12.61 2.98
CA ARG A 48 -13.83 -12.23 3.08
C ARG A 48 -13.19 -12.00 1.71
N TYR A 49 -13.47 -12.87 0.74
CA TYR A 49 -12.87 -12.80 -0.58
C TYR A 49 -13.30 -11.54 -1.36
N LEU A 50 -14.56 -11.15 -1.26
CA LEU A 50 -15.12 -9.99 -1.98
C LEU A 50 -14.99 -8.67 -1.21
N ASN A 51 -15.19 -8.70 0.11
CA ASN A 51 -15.33 -7.51 0.95
C ASN A 51 -14.19 -7.35 1.96
N GLY A 52 -13.12 -8.15 1.86
CA GLY A 52 -11.89 -7.94 2.61
C GLY A 52 -11.23 -6.60 2.23
N PHE A 53 -9.91 -6.52 2.30
CA PHE A 53 -9.22 -5.31 1.85
C PHE A 53 -9.27 -5.22 0.31
N PRO A 54 -9.96 -4.23 -0.29
CA PRO A 54 -10.26 -4.23 -1.71
C PRO A 54 -9.01 -3.95 -2.57
N CYS A 55 -8.87 -4.73 -3.65
CA CYS A 55 -7.85 -4.52 -4.67
C CYS A 55 -8.33 -3.49 -5.70
N ALA A 56 -7.42 -2.84 -6.43
CA ALA A 56 -7.74 -1.91 -7.52
C ALA A 56 -8.56 -2.51 -8.68
N ARG A 57 -8.71 -3.85 -8.72
CA ARG A 57 -9.63 -4.55 -9.65
C ARG A 57 -11.10 -4.51 -9.21
N MET A 58 -11.38 -4.08 -7.99
CA MET A 58 -12.73 -4.07 -7.40
C MET A 58 -13.38 -2.70 -7.63
N VAL A 59 -14.71 -2.69 -7.66
CA VAL A 59 -15.51 -1.49 -7.88
C VAL A 59 -16.40 -1.26 -6.65
N PRO A 60 -16.50 -0.01 -6.15
CA PRO A 60 -15.82 1.20 -6.63
C PRO A 60 -14.36 1.31 -6.14
N PRO A 61 -13.45 1.95 -6.93
CA PRO A 61 -12.04 2.13 -6.53
C PRO A 61 -11.88 2.97 -5.26
N THR A 62 -12.89 3.79 -4.93
CA THR A 62 -12.92 4.63 -3.74
C THR A 62 -12.81 3.83 -2.45
N ASP A 63 -13.27 2.58 -2.41
CA ASP A 63 -13.24 1.77 -1.18
C ASP A 63 -11.81 1.46 -0.77
N ARG A 64 -10.97 1.08 -1.74
CA ARG A 64 -9.52 0.88 -1.55
C ARG A 64 -8.85 2.17 -1.10
N ILE A 65 -9.11 3.26 -1.80
CA ILE A 65 -8.46 4.55 -1.52
C ILE A 65 -8.82 5.05 -0.11
N ASN A 66 -10.09 4.93 0.28
CA ASN A 66 -10.55 5.29 1.62
C ASN A 66 -9.90 4.42 2.70
N GLN A 67 -9.71 3.12 2.46
CA GLN A 67 -8.98 2.26 3.40
C GLN A 67 -7.50 2.66 3.51
N VAL A 68 -6.82 2.96 2.40
CA VAL A 68 -5.42 3.44 2.45
C VAL A 68 -5.31 4.76 3.23
N VAL A 69 -6.22 5.71 3.00
CA VAL A 69 -6.27 6.97 3.77
C VAL A 69 -6.58 6.73 5.24
N GLY A 70 -7.45 5.75 5.55
CA GLY A 70 -7.74 5.31 6.92
C GLY A 70 -6.48 4.80 7.62
N LEU A 71 -5.75 3.88 6.99
CA LEU A 71 -4.48 3.37 7.51
C LEU A 71 -3.44 4.48 7.70
N ALA A 72 -3.33 5.40 6.75
CA ALA A 72 -2.40 6.52 6.86
C ALA A 72 -2.68 7.37 8.09
N LYS A 73 -3.97 7.59 8.43
CA LYS A 73 -4.38 8.31 9.64
C LYS A 73 -4.13 7.49 10.91
N GLU A 74 -4.55 6.23 10.93
CA GLU A 74 -4.43 5.34 12.09
C GLU A 74 -2.97 5.15 12.52
N TYR A 75 -2.09 4.91 11.55
CA TYR A 75 -0.66 4.68 11.77
C TYR A 75 0.17 5.97 11.76
N ARG A 76 -0.47 7.15 11.66
CA ARG A 76 0.19 8.47 11.63
C ARG A 76 1.30 8.55 10.58
N VAL A 77 1.02 8.04 9.39
CA VAL A 77 1.96 7.98 8.26
C VAL A 77 2.36 9.38 7.83
N LYS A 78 3.67 9.63 7.75
CA LYS A 78 4.22 10.92 7.30
C LYS A 78 4.35 11.04 5.78
N GLY A 79 4.48 9.91 5.08
CA GLY A 79 4.58 9.87 3.63
C GLY A 79 4.34 8.47 3.10
N VAL A 80 3.91 8.36 1.86
CA VAL A 80 3.60 7.08 1.20
C VAL A 80 4.55 6.86 0.03
N ILE A 81 5.14 5.66 -0.02
CA ILE A 81 5.89 5.18 -1.18
C ILE A 81 4.94 4.27 -1.97
N ASN A 82 4.36 4.80 -3.04
CA ASN A 82 3.44 4.05 -3.88
C ASN A 82 4.22 3.34 -5.00
N GLN A 83 4.27 2.02 -4.89
CA GLN A 83 5.00 1.17 -5.82
C GLN A 83 4.04 0.56 -6.83
N VAL A 84 4.29 0.82 -8.10
CA VAL A 84 3.49 0.29 -9.20
C VAL A 84 4.35 -0.70 -9.98
N ILE A 85 3.96 -1.97 -9.96
CA ILE A 85 4.57 -2.97 -10.83
C ILE A 85 4.18 -2.64 -12.26
N ARG A 86 5.15 -2.52 -13.16
CA ARG A 86 4.90 -2.24 -14.58
C ARG A 86 3.89 -3.23 -15.14
N ASN A 87 2.97 -2.73 -15.95
CA ASN A 87 1.83 -3.45 -16.53
C ASN A 87 0.73 -3.85 -15.53
N CYS A 88 0.76 -3.39 -14.29
CA CYS A 88 -0.39 -3.47 -13.39
C CYS A 88 -1.40 -2.37 -13.69
N ALA A 89 -2.17 -2.51 -14.77
CA ALA A 89 -3.09 -1.48 -15.26
C ALA A 89 -4.10 -0.97 -14.21
N PRO A 90 -4.73 -1.82 -13.37
CA PRO A 90 -5.68 -1.31 -12.35
C PRO A 90 -5.01 -0.42 -11.30
N ILE A 91 -3.81 -0.80 -10.83
CA ILE A 91 -3.07 0.00 -9.84
C ILE A 91 -2.60 1.32 -10.46
N ALA A 92 -2.11 1.28 -11.70
CA ALA A 92 -1.69 2.48 -12.43
C ALA A 92 -2.88 3.43 -12.69
N HIS A 93 -4.08 2.90 -12.91
CA HIS A 93 -5.29 3.70 -13.08
C HIS A 93 -5.69 4.44 -11.80
N ASP A 94 -5.59 3.77 -10.64
CA ASP A 94 -5.95 4.35 -9.34
C ASP A 94 -4.89 5.32 -8.78
N GLN A 95 -3.65 5.23 -9.27
CA GLN A 95 -2.50 6.02 -8.82
C GLN A 95 -2.77 7.53 -8.66
N PRO A 96 -3.24 8.27 -9.69
CA PRO A 96 -3.50 9.70 -9.55
C PRO A 96 -4.57 10.02 -8.50
N LEU A 97 -5.63 9.21 -8.42
CA LEU A 97 -6.72 9.41 -7.47
C LEU A 97 -6.26 9.15 -6.03
N LEU A 98 -5.44 8.12 -5.82
CA LEU A 98 -4.84 7.82 -4.53
C LEU A 98 -3.89 8.94 -4.07
N ALA A 99 -3.02 9.40 -4.96
CA ALA A 99 -2.07 10.47 -4.66
C ALA A 99 -2.78 11.79 -4.31
N GLU A 100 -3.84 12.14 -5.06
CA GLU A 100 -4.69 13.29 -4.75
C GLU A 100 -5.34 13.15 -3.37
N LYS A 101 -5.97 12.01 -3.08
CA LYS A 101 -6.65 11.79 -1.80
C LYS A 101 -5.71 11.82 -0.60
N LEU A 102 -4.52 11.24 -0.72
CA LEU A 102 -3.51 11.30 0.34
C LEU A 102 -2.99 12.72 0.55
N LYS A 103 -2.75 13.46 -0.54
CA LYS A 103 -2.33 14.87 -0.49
C LYS A 103 -3.38 15.76 0.17
N GLU A 104 -4.66 15.58 -0.13
CA GLU A 104 -5.77 16.26 0.55
C GLU A 104 -5.78 16.03 2.07
N ASN A 105 -5.23 14.89 2.52
CA ASN A 105 -5.10 14.54 3.94
C ASN A 105 -3.71 14.87 4.50
N GLY A 106 -2.91 15.66 3.80
CA GLY A 106 -1.59 16.11 4.25
C GLY A 106 -0.49 15.06 4.16
N VAL A 107 -0.71 13.95 3.44
CA VAL A 107 0.27 12.87 3.30
C VAL A 107 0.89 12.93 1.90
N PRO A 108 2.16 13.37 1.76
CA PRO A 108 2.86 13.36 0.48
C PRO A 108 3.11 11.93 -0.02
N VAL A 109 3.14 11.77 -1.34
CA VAL A 109 3.33 10.49 -2.02
C VAL A 109 4.50 10.57 -2.99
N ILE A 110 5.33 9.54 -3.05
CA ILE A 110 6.28 9.29 -4.14
C ILE A 110 5.82 8.08 -4.95
N GLU A 111 5.83 8.24 -6.27
CA GLU A 111 5.45 7.21 -7.23
C GLU A 111 6.69 6.51 -7.80
N LEU A 112 6.75 5.18 -7.67
CA LEU A 112 7.86 4.35 -8.13
C LEU A 112 7.35 3.23 -9.05
N ASP A 113 7.78 3.24 -10.31
CA ASP A 113 7.53 2.15 -11.24
C ASP A 113 8.62 1.08 -11.13
N LEU A 114 8.21 -0.17 -10.95
CA LEU A 114 9.10 -1.30 -10.68
C LEU A 114 8.87 -2.44 -11.68
N GLU A 115 9.95 -3.14 -12.05
CA GLU A 115 9.80 -4.44 -12.70
C GLU A 115 9.50 -5.54 -11.69
N TYR A 116 8.80 -6.59 -12.12
CA TYR A 116 8.45 -7.69 -11.24
C TYR A 116 9.72 -8.43 -10.80
N GLY A 117 10.00 -8.42 -9.49
CA GLY A 117 11.20 -9.05 -8.93
C GLY A 117 12.40 -8.11 -8.83
N GLU A 118 12.28 -6.86 -9.26
CA GLU A 118 13.26 -5.81 -8.99
C GLU A 118 13.32 -5.54 -7.47
N GLY A 119 14.53 -5.51 -6.92
CA GLY A 119 14.76 -5.16 -5.53
C GLY A 119 14.92 -3.65 -5.33
N PHE A 120 15.51 -3.25 -4.21
CA PHE A 120 15.80 -1.84 -3.92
C PHE A 120 17.05 -1.37 -4.68
N SER A 121 16.87 -0.99 -5.95
CA SER A 121 17.97 -0.57 -6.85
C SER A 121 18.58 0.77 -6.44
N GLY A 122 19.80 1.07 -6.92
CA GLY A 122 20.46 2.36 -6.66
C GLY A 122 19.66 3.56 -7.15
N GLN A 123 18.95 3.43 -8.28
CA GLN A 123 18.07 4.49 -8.77
C GLN A 123 16.87 4.73 -7.85
N ILE A 124 16.25 3.65 -7.36
CA ILE A 124 15.16 3.72 -6.38
C ILE A 124 15.66 4.37 -5.10
N ARG A 125 16.83 3.94 -4.61
CA ARG A 125 17.48 4.47 -3.41
C ARG A 125 17.58 5.99 -3.46
N THR A 126 18.19 6.57 -4.50
CA THR A 126 18.36 8.02 -4.62
C THR A 126 17.02 8.76 -4.62
N ARG A 127 15.98 8.20 -5.26
CA ARG A 127 14.64 8.81 -5.28
C ARG A 127 13.96 8.76 -3.91
N VAL A 128 14.13 7.66 -3.17
CA VAL A 128 13.61 7.51 -1.81
C VAL A 128 14.37 8.42 -0.84
N GLU A 129 15.70 8.51 -0.93
CA GLU A 129 16.53 9.44 -0.16
C GLU A 129 16.02 10.89 -0.32
N ALA A 130 15.88 11.36 -1.56
CA ALA A 130 15.36 12.71 -1.85
C ALA A 130 13.90 12.92 -1.37
N PHE A 131 13.10 11.86 -1.27
CA PHE A 131 11.76 11.95 -0.69
C PHE A 131 11.82 12.07 0.83
N LEU A 132 12.71 11.32 1.48
CA LEU A 132 12.88 11.31 2.92
C LEU A 132 13.48 12.61 3.47
N GLU A 133 14.38 13.25 2.72
CA GLU A 133 14.97 14.55 3.08
C GLU A 133 13.91 15.62 3.39
N LYS A 134 12.76 15.58 2.70
CA LYS A 134 11.63 16.50 2.93
C LYS A 134 11.04 16.44 4.34
N PHE A 135 11.26 15.35 5.09
CA PHE A 135 10.78 15.19 6.46
C PHE A 135 11.84 15.48 7.52
N ILE A 136 13.11 15.62 7.12
CA ILE A 136 14.21 15.95 8.02
C ILE A 136 14.35 17.48 8.14
N GLU A 137 14.04 18.21 7.07
CA GLU A 137 14.12 19.68 7.02
C GLU A 137 12.91 20.41 7.65
N MET A 138 12.03 19.69 8.36
CA MET A 138 10.80 20.22 8.99
C MET A 138 10.87 20.27 10.51
#